data_AF-A0A558DIE2-F1
#
_entry.id   AF-A0A558DIE2-F1
#
_cell.length_a   1.000
_cell.length_b   1.000
_cell.length_c   1.000
_cell.angle_alpha   90.00
_cell.angle_beta   90.00
_cell.angle_gamma   90.00
#
_symmetry.space_group_name_H-M   'P 1'
#
loop_
_entity.id
_entity.type
_entity.pdbx_description
1 polymer ?
#
loop_
_entity_poly.entity_id
_entity_poly.type
_entity_poly.pdbx_seq_one_letter_code
_entity_poly.pdbx_strand_id
1 'polypeptide(L)'
;MTTFLRLLTDKDKSSCLAASCTAVRLGEVDTRVFQVEPQSFRSVPGAPFAYWVSEAVRQTFRLFPAFEGGDRTVRQGLATADDFRFVRGWWEVGAGGDRWFGFTKGGSFSRFYADIPVTVNWHRDGEEIKAGICKRYPYLNGNAEFVAKNPQYYFRPGITWPLRGIVYSAQAVPRNCVFSVAGKMAFAPERDLHTWLAIFNSRAFDYLVRLFAGKVGGVQYEAGLIGGIPVADMSGDQSLQLSRLARRGWSIKRRLASIEERSHAFLLPAALRSRIGDFDPQAIDTELASIQAQIDDTAFSLYGFSEADRQAATAQSAGEPATDEANEDEDAEDTEPEAPPIDALLSWAVGVAFSLFDWRLATGERAAPPEPEPFDPLPAKSPGMLPDGAEPFHAHAGILADDQGHPHDLARLAEEVLARVEVTVPDDVRRWLQRDFFAFHLQRYSKSRRKAPIYWPLSTTSGSYTLWVYYPSLTSQTLYTAINDFVEPKLKQVGGDVTVLRNKGSVRTRDDEKQFEALQAFELELIELRDTLLKLAPTYKPSHDDGVQISAAPLWPLFRHKPWQKVLKDTWAKLEKGDYDWAHLAMNYWPERVRENCKTDKSLAIAHGLEDRYIEPEPKQRKARGKKKAGGDA
;
A
#
# COMPACT_ATOMS: atom_id res chain seq x y z
N MET A 1 24.49 35.10 -27.92
CA MET A 1 23.26 34.29 -27.85
C MET A 1 23.45 33.03 -28.68
N THR A 2 23.05 31.88 -28.15
CA THR A 2 22.99 30.60 -28.86
C THR A 2 21.52 30.28 -29.17
N THR A 3 21.25 29.80 -30.38
CA THR A 3 19.91 29.42 -30.82
C THR A 3 19.66 27.94 -30.52
N PHE A 4 18.59 27.64 -29.80
CA PHE A 4 18.08 26.30 -29.53
C PHE A 4 16.78 26.10 -30.31
N LEU A 5 16.66 24.95 -30.98
CA LEU A 5 15.47 24.55 -31.73
C LEU A 5 14.85 23.34 -31.04
N ARG A 6 13.62 23.47 -30.56
CA ARG A 6 12.91 22.42 -29.82
C ARG A 6 11.85 21.75 -30.70
N LEU A 7 12.06 20.46 -30.99
CA LEU A 7 11.17 19.64 -31.81
C LEU A 7 10.69 18.37 -31.06
N LEU A 8 10.67 18.42 -29.72
CA LEU A 8 10.42 17.24 -28.89
C LEU A 8 9.00 16.66 -29.09
N THR A 9 8.04 17.54 -29.34
CA THR A 9 6.61 17.20 -29.49
C THR A 9 6.15 17.09 -30.94
N ASP A 10 7.01 17.46 -31.91
CA ASP A 10 6.66 17.43 -33.34
C ASP A 10 6.74 16.00 -33.89
N LYS A 11 5.68 15.58 -34.59
CA LYS A 11 5.61 14.28 -35.27
C LYS A 11 6.53 14.26 -36.50
N ASP A 12 6.44 15.27 -37.36
CA ASP A 12 7.34 15.45 -38.51
C ASP A 12 8.46 16.43 -38.18
N LYS A 13 9.49 15.91 -37.49
CA LYS A 13 10.64 16.70 -37.05
C LYS A 13 11.43 17.30 -38.22
N SER A 14 11.46 16.62 -39.37
CA SER A 14 12.23 17.08 -40.53
C SER A 14 11.65 18.38 -41.10
N SER A 15 10.36 18.36 -41.44
CA SER A 15 9.66 19.53 -41.98
C SER A 15 9.62 20.67 -40.96
N CYS A 16 9.39 20.36 -39.68
CA CYS A 16 9.35 21.35 -38.62
C CYS A 16 10.72 21.99 -38.35
N LEU A 17 11.81 21.23 -38.45
CA LEU A 17 13.17 21.77 -38.37
C LEU A 17 13.48 22.70 -39.54
N ALA A 18 13.12 22.30 -40.76
CA ALA A 18 13.31 23.12 -41.95
C ALA A 18 12.54 24.44 -41.85
N ALA A 19 11.29 24.39 -41.38
CA ALA A 19 10.47 25.58 -41.13
C ALA A 19 11.12 26.50 -40.08
N SER A 20 11.54 25.94 -38.93
CA SER A 20 12.18 26.72 -37.85
C SER A 20 13.49 27.38 -38.33
N CYS A 21 14.30 26.66 -39.11
CA CYS A 21 15.53 27.20 -39.69
C CYS A 21 15.25 28.34 -40.67
N THR A 22 14.20 28.22 -41.48
CA THR A 22 13.77 29.29 -42.41
C THR A 22 13.30 30.52 -41.64
N ALA A 23 12.44 30.34 -40.63
CA ALA A 23 11.96 31.42 -39.77
C ALA A 23 13.13 32.17 -39.10
N VAL A 24 14.11 31.44 -38.54
CA VAL A 24 15.32 32.04 -37.96
C VAL A 24 16.10 32.88 -38.96
N ARG A 25 16.26 32.41 -40.21
CA ARG A 25 17.00 33.15 -41.25
C ARG A 25 16.26 34.39 -41.72
N LEU A 26 14.93 34.34 -41.73
CA LEU A 26 14.07 35.46 -42.11
C LEU A 26 13.82 36.45 -40.96
N GLY A 27 14.25 36.12 -39.73
CA GLY A 27 13.98 36.93 -38.54
C GLY A 27 12.53 36.83 -38.06
N GLU A 28 11.81 35.79 -38.46
CA GLU A 28 10.44 35.53 -38.05
C GLU A 28 10.38 34.86 -36.67
N VAL A 29 9.28 35.09 -35.95
CA VAL A 29 9.04 34.50 -34.64
C VAL A 29 8.48 33.08 -34.81
N ASP A 30 9.15 32.10 -34.20
CA ASP A 30 8.71 30.71 -34.14
C ASP A 30 8.79 30.23 -32.70
N THR A 31 7.70 29.65 -32.18
CA THR A 31 7.59 29.17 -30.80
C THR A 31 8.54 28.03 -30.45
N ARG A 32 9.18 27.41 -31.45
CA ARG A 32 10.19 26.34 -31.29
C ARG A 32 11.61 26.89 -31.15
N VAL A 33 11.81 28.18 -31.38
CA VAL A 33 13.11 28.84 -31.38
C VAL A 33 13.34 29.56 -30.05
N PHE A 34 14.46 29.26 -29.40
CA PHE A 34 14.87 29.90 -28.16
C PHE A 34 16.27 30.49 -28.34
N GLN A 35 16.46 31.73 -27.91
CA GLN A 35 17.77 32.38 -27.93
C GLN A 35 18.24 32.62 -26.50
N VAL A 36 19.34 31.97 -26.11
CA VAL A 36 19.82 31.99 -24.73
C VAL A 36 21.33 32.16 -24.70
N GLU A 37 21.83 32.95 -23.74
CA GLU A 37 23.26 33.10 -23.52
C GLU A 37 23.78 31.87 -22.75
N PRO A 38 24.75 31.10 -23.28
CA PRO A 38 25.20 29.86 -22.62
C PRO A 38 25.72 30.05 -21.19
N GLN A 39 26.24 31.24 -20.85
CA GLN A 39 26.72 31.52 -19.50
C GLN A 39 25.60 31.52 -18.46
N SER A 40 24.35 31.83 -18.86
CA SER A 40 23.18 31.84 -17.97
C SER A 40 22.85 30.46 -17.37
N PHE A 41 23.22 29.36 -18.04
CA PHE A 41 22.98 28.02 -17.51
C PHE A 41 23.76 27.77 -16.21
N ARG A 42 24.88 28.46 -15.99
CA ARG A 42 25.65 28.39 -14.74
C ARG A 42 24.93 29.01 -13.54
N SER A 43 23.73 29.57 -13.73
CA SER A 43 22.88 30.02 -12.62
C SER A 43 22.21 28.86 -11.88
N VAL A 44 22.04 27.72 -12.55
CA VAL A 44 21.48 26.51 -11.97
C VAL A 44 22.63 25.53 -11.66
N PRO A 45 22.71 24.92 -10.47
CA PRO A 45 23.73 23.92 -10.17
C PRO A 45 23.73 22.78 -11.19
N GLY A 46 24.91 22.29 -11.57
CA GLY A 46 25.05 21.29 -12.65
C GLY A 46 24.87 21.84 -14.08
N ALA A 47 24.49 23.11 -14.22
CA ALA A 47 24.31 23.82 -15.50
C ALA A 47 23.47 23.09 -16.56
N PRO A 48 22.24 22.63 -16.24
CA PRO A 48 21.34 22.04 -17.22
C PRO A 48 21.04 23.03 -18.35
N PHE A 49 20.90 22.52 -19.58
CA PHE A 49 20.56 23.32 -20.77
C PHE A 49 19.06 23.65 -20.81
N ALA A 50 18.58 24.31 -19.76
CA ALA A 50 17.21 24.75 -19.64
C ALA A 50 16.96 26.04 -20.41
N TYR A 51 17.04 25.94 -21.74
CA TYR A 51 16.86 27.07 -22.65
C TYR A 51 15.41 27.55 -22.74
N TRP A 52 14.44 26.73 -22.30
CA TRP A 52 13.01 27.00 -22.41
C TRP A 52 12.42 27.85 -21.27
N VAL A 53 13.22 28.17 -20.25
CA VAL A 53 12.81 29.02 -19.12
C VAL A 53 13.35 30.43 -19.29
N SER A 54 12.75 31.41 -18.60
CA SER A 54 13.27 32.78 -18.58
C SER A 54 14.54 32.91 -17.73
N GLU A 55 15.25 34.02 -17.89
CA GLU A 55 16.43 34.32 -17.07
C GLU A 55 16.05 34.52 -15.59
N ALA A 56 14.91 35.16 -15.32
CA ALA A 56 14.41 35.37 -13.97
C ALA A 56 14.22 34.03 -13.23
N VAL A 57 13.62 33.04 -13.91
CA VAL A 57 13.44 31.69 -13.36
C VAL A 57 14.78 31.03 -13.06
N ARG A 58 15.78 31.11 -13.97
CA ARG A 58 17.12 30.56 -13.71
C ARG A 58 17.82 31.20 -12.52
N GLN A 59 17.67 32.52 -12.35
CA GLN A 59 18.32 33.26 -11.27
C GLN A 59 17.77 32.90 -9.88
N THR A 60 16.58 32.29 -9.77
CA THR A 60 16.04 31.83 -8.48
C THR A 60 17.01 30.93 -7.69
N PHE A 61 17.78 30.07 -8.38
CA PHE A 61 18.78 29.19 -7.78
C PHE A 61 19.98 29.93 -7.16
N ARG A 62 20.16 31.22 -7.50
CA ARG A 62 21.16 32.09 -6.88
C ARG A 62 20.55 33.02 -5.83
N LEU A 63 19.31 33.47 -6.07
CA LEU A 63 18.62 34.43 -5.23
C LEU A 63 18.14 33.81 -3.92
N PHE A 64 17.65 32.57 -3.98
CA PHE A 64 17.06 31.88 -2.84
C PHE A 64 17.93 30.71 -2.39
N PRO A 65 17.96 30.41 -1.08
CA PRO A 65 18.64 29.22 -0.58
C PRO A 65 17.92 27.95 -1.07
N ALA A 66 18.67 26.86 -1.17
CA ALA A 66 18.09 25.53 -1.36
C ALA A 66 17.19 25.14 -0.17
N PHE A 67 16.24 24.23 -0.40
CA PHE A 67 15.42 23.66 0.66
C PHE A 67 16.29 22.96 1.72
N GLU A 68 17.26 22.14 1.30
CA GLU A 68 18.25 21.52 2.17
C GLU A 68 19.11 22.62 2.83
N GLY A 69 19.05 22.73 4.15
CA GLY A 69 19.79 23.72 4.93
C GLY A 69 19.01 24.19 6.16
N GLY A 70 19.75 24.60 7.19
CA GLY A 70 19.18 24.90 8.52
C GLY A 70 18.55 23.65 9.13
N ASP A 71 17.30 23.76 9.59
CA ASP A 71 16.52 22.64 10.18
C ASP A 71 15.76 21.81 9.12
N ARG A 72 16.01 22.05 7.83
CA ARG A 72 15.35 21.37 6.71
C ARG A 72 16.29 20.41 6.02
N THR A 73 15.78 19.24 5.66
CA THR A 73 16.59 18.21 5.04
C THR A 73 15.77 17.20 4.26
N VAL A 74 16.36 16.62 3.22
CA VAL A 74 15.76 15.57 2.41
C VAL A 74 16.59 14.30 2.51
N ARG A 75 15.95 13.18 2.83
CA ARG A 75 16.62 11.90 3.06
C ARG A 75 15.91 10.74 2.36
N GLN A 76 16.69 9.73 2.01
CA GLN A 76 16.19 8.39 1.66
C GLN A 76 16.19 7.52 2.92
N GLY A 77 15.24 6.59 3.04
CA GLY A 77 15.11 5.74 4.22
C GLY A 77 15.52 4.29 3.97
N LEU A 78 14.70 3.39 4.50
CA LEU A 78 14.94 1.96 4.57
C LEU A 78 14.84 1.27 3.19
N ALA A 79 15.90 0.56 2.80
CA ALA A 79 15.79 -0.59 1.91
C ALA A 79 15.64 -1.86 2.78
N THR A 80 14.49 -2.53 2.70
CA THR A 80 14.23 -3.73 3.52
C THR A 80 15.10 -4.91 3.12
N ALA A 81 15.53 -4.94 1.85
CA ALA A 81 16.17 -6.05 1.16
C ALA A 81 15.35 -7.36 1.13
N ASP A 82 14.14 -7.41 1.71
CA ASP A 82 13.22 -8.55 1.65
C ASP A 82 11.80 -8.10 2.07
N ASP A 83 11.07 -7.50 1.14
CA ASP A 83 9.71 -7.01 1.39
C ASP A 83 8.73 -8.12 1.76
N PHE A 84 8.88 -9.32 1.19
CA PHE A 84 7.98 -10.43 1.48
C PHE A 84 8.03 -10.81 2.96
N ARG A 85 9.23 -10.82 3.55
CA ARG A 85 9.43 -11.05 4.99
C ARG A 85 9.05 -9.85 5.85
N PHE A 86 9.55 -8.65 5.53
CA PHE A 86 9.53 -7.52 6.46
C PHE A 86 8.42 -6.50 6.26
N VAL A 87 7.58 -6.64 5.22
CA VAL A 87 6.46 -5.70 4.94
C VAL A 87 5.13 -6.44 4.99
N ARG A 88 4.11 -5.83 5.60
CA ARG A 88 2.73 -6.35 5.71
C ARG A 88 1.73 -5.28 5.24
N GLY A 89 0.55 -5.67 4.77
CA GLY A 89 -0.59 -4.75 4.76
C GLY A 89 -0.99 -4.43 6.20
N TRP A 90 -1.38 -3.19 6.50
CA TRP A 90 -1.70 -2.83 7.89
C TRP A 90 -2.89 -3.64 8.45
N TRP A 91 -3.77 -4.12 7.59
CA TRP A 91 -4.88 -5.02 7.93
C TRP A 91 -4.46 -6.47 8.21
N GLU A 92 -3.20 -6.85 7.98
CA GLU A 92 -2.71 -8.20 8.31
C GLU A 92 -2.26 -8.32 9.77
N VAL A 93 -1.94 -7.20 10.41
CA VAL A 93 -1.30 -7.18 11.73
C VAL A 93 -2.26 -6.59 12.76
N GLY A 94 -2.17 -7.09 14.00
CA GLY A 94 -3.00 -6.58 15.08
C GLY A 94 -2.71 -5.11 15.40
N ALA A 95 -3.73 -4.41 15.92
CA ALA A 95 -3.62 -3.04 16.39
C ALA A 95 -2.62 -2.91 17.56
N GLY A 96 -1.77 -1.88 17.54
CA GLY A 96 -1.07 -1.39 18.74
C GLY A 96 0.19 -2.13 19.18
N GLY A 97 0.92 -2.79 18.28
CA GLY A 97 2.20 -3.45 18.59
C GLY A 97 3.43 -2.53 18.48
N ASP A 98 4.55 -2.97 19.07
CA ASP A 98 5.88 -2.33 18.99
C ASP A 98 6.77 -2.93 17.88
N ARG A 99 6.15 -3.64 16.94
CA ARG A 99 6.81 -4.38 15.85
C ARG A 99 6.54 -3.77 14.50
N TRP A 100 5.28 -3.58 14.15
CA TRP A 100 4.83 -3.14 12.83
C TRP A 100 4.49 -1.65 12.84
N PHE A 101 5.26 -0.88 12.06
CA PHE A 101 5.08 0.57 11.95
C PHE A 101 4.68 0.95 10.53
N GLY A 102 3.87 2.00 10.35
CA GLY A 102 3.49 2.49 9.02
C GLY A 102 4.71 2.70 8.13
N PHE A 103 4.66 2.25 6.88
CA PHE A 103 5.81 2.24 5.97
C PHE A 103 5.49 2.95 4.67
N THR A 104 5.91 4.21 4.55
CA THR A 104 5.67 4.97 3.31
C THR A 104 6.65 4.58 2.22
N LYS A 105 6.09 4.29 1.03
CA LYS A 105 6.83 4.00 -0.20
C LYS A 105 6.71 5.11 -1.25
N GLY A 106 6.17 6.27 -0.89
CA GLY A 106 5.93 7.39 -1.81
C GLY A 106 4.70 7.21 -2.70
N GLY A 107 4.38 5.96 -3.07
CA GLY A 107 3.12 5.59 -3.72
C GLY A 107 2.94 6.23 -5.09
N SER A 108 1.68 6.38 -5.50
CA SER A 108 1.27 7.00 -6.75
C SER A 108 0.99 8.50 -6.60
N PHE A 109 0.78 9.19 -7.72
CA PHE A 109 0.45 10.61 -7.74
C PHE A 109 -0.76 10.91 -6.86
N SER A 110 -0.55 11.73 -5.82
CA SER A 110 -1.63 12.27 -5.00
C SER A 110 -1.11 13.48 -4.25
N ARG A 111 -1.77 14.63 -4.42
CA ARG A 111 -1.41 15.85 -3.68
C ARG A 111 -2.02 15.83 -2.28
N PHE A 112 -1.28 16.38 -1.34
CA PHE A 112 -1.65 16.57 0.07
C PHE A 112 -1.76 15.27 0.88
N TYR A 113 -2.59 14.32 0.45
CA TYR A 113 -2.87 13.08 1.17
C TYR A 113 -2.71 11.85 0.29
N ALA A 114 -2.05 10.83 0.83
CA ALA A 114 -2.14 9.45 0.37
C ALA A 114 -2.21 8.54 1.59
N ASP A 115 -2.97 7.45 1.50
CA ASP A 115 -2.98 6.43 2.54
C ASP A 115 -1.64 5.67 2.56
N ILE A 116 -1.27 5.12 3.71
CA ILE A 116 -0.04 4.33 3.88
C ILE A 116 -0.49 2.87 4.11
N PRO A 117 -0.68 2.07 3.03
CA PRO A 117 -1.37 0.78 3.12
C PRO A 117 -0.52 -0.34 3.74
N VAL A 118 0.79 -0.11 3.90
CA VAL A 118 1.74 -1.13 4.36
C VAL A 118 2.48 -0.70 5.61
N THR A 119 2.90 -1.69 6.39
CA THR A 119 3.71 -1.56 7.60
C THR A 119 5.00 -2.35 7.46
N VAL A 120 6.05 -1.95 8.18
CA VAL A 120 7.35 -2.64 8.22
C VAL A 120 7.66 -3.11 9.64
N ASN A 121 8.27 -4.29 9.76
CA ASN A 121 8.81 -4.77 11.02
C ASN A 121 10.10 -4.00 11.36
N TRP A 122 10.00 -3.09 12.33
CA TRP A 122 11.12 -2.33 12.89
C TRP A 122 11.25 -2.57 14.41
N HIS A 123 10.85 -3.75 14.88
CA HIS A 123 10.96 -4.13 16.30
C HIS A 123 12.41 -4.04 16.79
N ARG A 124 12.60 -3.59 18.04
CA ARG A 124 13.92 -3.42 18.68
C ARG A 124 14.92 -2.68 17.79
N ASP A 125 14.51 -1.51 17.27
CA ASP A 125 15.31 -0.70 16.34
C ASP A 125 15.80 -1.49 15.10
N GLY A 126 14.95 -2.38 14.59
CA GLY A 126 15.21 -3.16 13.39
C GLY A 126 16.34 -4.20 13.54
N GLU A 127 16.59 -4.74 14.73
CA GLU A 127 17.60 -5.78 14.95
C GLU A 127 17.50 -6.95 13.94
N GLU A 128 16.28 -7.47 13.72
CA GLU A 128 16.02 -8.60 12.82
C GLU A 128 16.38 -8.29 11.37
N ILE A 129 15.95 -7.11 10.87
CA ILE A 129 16.17 -6.68 9.48
C ILE A 129 17.62 -6.25 9.25
N LYS A 130 18.25 -5.59 10.22
CA LYS A 130 19.69 -5.24 10.19
C LYS A 130 20.55 -6.51 10.13
N ALA A 131 20.23 -7.52 10.93
CA ALA A 131 20.92 -8.82 10.87
C ALA A 131 20.73 -9.50 9.49
N GLY A 132 19.52 -9.45 8.93
CA GLY A 132 19.22 -10.00 7.61
C GLY A 132 20.00 -9.30 6.49
N ILE A 133 20.08 -7.97 6.54
CA ILE A 133 20.89 -7.14 5.64
C ILE A 133 22.37 -7.54 5.71
N CYS A 134 22.95 -7.65 6.91
CA CYS A 134 24.35 -8.02 7.06
C CYS A 134 24.65 -9.44 6.57
N LYS A 135 23.72 -10.39 6.75
CA LYS A 135 23.85 -11.73 6.19
C LYS A 135 23.78 -11.72 4.66
N ARG A 136 22.83 -10.98 4.07
CA ARG A 136 22.64 -10.86 2.62
C ARG A 136 23.81 -10.13 1.94
N TYR A 137 24.41 -9.17 2.64
CA TYR A 137 25.52 -8.36 2.14
C TYR A 137 26.75 -8.44 3.07
N PRO A 138 27.52 -9.55 3.05
CA PRO A 138 28.65 -9.74 3.96
C PRO A 138 29.74 -8.68 3.86
N TYR A 139 29.86 -7.98 2.72
CA TYR A 139 30.83 -6.91 2.50
C TYR A 139 30.57 -5.66 3.35
N LEU A 140 29.40 -5.54 3.99
CA LEU A 140 29.06 -4.45 4.90
C LEU A 140 29.78 -4.54 6.25
N ASN A 141 30.38 -5.70 6.59
CA ASN A 141 31.11 -5.92 7.84
C ASN A 141 30.32 -5.48 9.10
N GLY A 142 29.03 -5.81 9.16
CA GLY A 142 28.15 -5.47 10.29
C GLY A 142 27.49 -4.08 10.20
N ASN A 143 27.88 -3.23 9.24
CA ASN A 143 27.28 -1.91 9.09
C ASN A 143 26.02 -1.97 8.20
N ALA A 144 24.89 -2.36 8.79
CA ALA A 144 23.59 -2.42 8.12
C ALA A 144 23.08 -1.04 7.66
N GLU A 145 23.55 0.07 8.26
CA GLU A 145 23.06 1.43 7.98
C GLU A 145 23.43 1.93 6.58
N PHE A 146 24.36 1.24 5.88
CA PHE A 146 24.56 1.47 4.44
C PHE A 146 23.33 1.13 3.60
N VAL A 147 22.45 0.25 4.09
CA VAL A 147 21.22 -0.20 3.42
C VAL A 147 19.99 0.32 4.17
N ALA A 148 19.94 0.15 5.49
CA ALA A 148 18.93 0.72 6.38
C ALA A 148 19.30 2.15 6.79
N LYS A 149 19.23 3.07 5.82
CA LYS A 149 19.76 4.43 5.97
C LYS A 149 18.88 5.31 6.85
N ASN A 150 19.55 6.24 7.54
CA ASN A 150 18.92 7.36 8.24
C ASN A 150 17.88 6.98 9.32
N PRO A 151 18.11 5.95 10.16
CA PRO A 151 17.13 5.53 11.19
C PRO A 151 16.79 6.63 12.19
N GLN A 152 17.68 7.61 12.40
CA GLN A 152 17.42 8.78 13.26
C GLN A 152 16.30 9.70 12.74
N TYR A 153 15.84 9.51 11.49
CA TYR A 153 14.68 10.22 10.93
C TYR A 153 13.40 9.39 10.97
N TYR A 154 13.46 8.11 11.32
CA TYR A 154 12.26 7.28 11.43
C TYR A 154 11.34 7.81 12.53
N PHE A 155 10.05 7.57 12.38
CA PHE A 155 8.98 7.99 13.28
C PHE A 155 8.72 9.50 13.35
N ARG A 156 9.52 10.33 12.66
CA ARG A 156 9.27 11.77 12.54
C ARG A 156 8.26 12.06 11.44
N PRO A 157 7.35 13.03 11.63
CA PRO A 157 6.48 13.49 10.55
C PRO A 157 7.28 14.21 9.46
N GLY A 158 6.75 14.22 8.24
CA GLY A 158 7.40 14.91 7.13
C GLY A 158 6.57 14.85 5.84
N ILE A 159 7.23 15.11 4.71
CA ILE A 159 6.58 15.18 3.40
C ILE A 159 7.26 14.19 2.47
N THR A 160 6.51 13.31 1.83
CA THR A 160 6.99 12.34 0.82
C THR A 160 6.42 12.66 -0.56
N TRP A 161 6.94 11.99 -1.58
CA TRP A 161 6.45 12.04 -2.95
C TRP A 161 6.62 10.69 -3.64
N PRO A 162 5.90 10.42 -4.75
CA PRO A 162 6.18 9.29 -5.64
C PRO A 162 7.62 9.34 -6.15
N LEU A 163 8.31 8.21 -6.27
CA LEU A 163 9.71 8.18 -6.72
C LEU A 163 9.92 8.80 -8.11
N ARG A 164 8.94 8.64 -9.00
CA ARG A 164 8.96 9.13 -10.38
C ARG A 164 7.60 9.69 -10.75
N GLY A 165 7.58 10.70 -11.61
CA GLY A 165 6.33 11.25 -12.12
C GLY A 165 6.53 12.24 -13.26
N ILE A 166 5.43 12.53 -13.96
CA ILE A 166 5.35 13.62 -14.95
C ILE A 166 5.17 14.95 -14.23
N VAL A 167 4.32 14.97 -13.20
CA VAL A 167 4.02 16.14 -12.35
C VAL A 167 4.38 15.78 -10.92
N TYR A 168 5.12 16.67 -10.26
CA TYR A 168 5.46 16.48 -8.85
C TYR A 168 4.19 16.57 -7.97
N SER A 169 4.09 15.66 -7.02
CA SER A 169 3.03 15.66 -6.00
C SER A 169 3.62 15.24 -4.67
N ALA A 170 3.22 15.95 -3.61
CA ALA A 170 3.73 15.74 -2.28
C ALA A 170 2.60 15.39 -1.31
N GLN A 171 2.90 14.47 -0.41
CA GLN A 171 1.95 13.85 0.53
C GLN A 171 2.45 14.06 1.96
N ALA A 172 1.53 14.33 2.90
CA ALA A 172 1.84 14.34 4.32
C ALA A 172 2.15 12.92 4.81
N VAL A 173 3.21 12.77 5.60
CA VAL A 173 3.55 11.52 6.30
C VAL A 173 3.39 11.75 7.81
N PRO A 174 2.46 11.05 8.47
CA PRO A 174 2.30 11.02 9.91
C PRO A 174 3.57 10.71 10.71
N ARG A 175 3.57 11.15 11.99
CA ARG A 175 4.51 10.60 12.98
C ARG A 175 4.30 9.08 13.15
N ASN A 176 5.29 8.41 13.73
CA ASN A 176 5.32 6.94 13.91
C ASN A 176 5.34 6.11 12.61
N CYS A 177 5.82 6.68 11.50
CA CYS A 177 6.07 5.95 10.26
C CYS A 177 7.57 5.81 9.96
N VAL A 178 7.95 4.72 9.29
CA VAL A 178 9.23 4.52 8.63
C VAL A 178 9.05 4.85 7.14
N PHE A 179 10.12 5.28 6.47
CA PHE A 179 10.08 5.67 5.06
C PHE A 179 11.10 4.88 4.24
N SER A 180 10.78 4.61 2.98
CA SER A 180 11.57 3.72 2.12
C SER A 180 12.54 4.47 1.20
N VAL A 181 13.20 3.73 0.31
CA VAL A 181 13.98 4.30 -0.80
C VAL A 181 13.09 4.95 -1.87
N ALA A 182 11.90 4.40 -2.11
CA ALA A 182 10.90 4.93 -3.03
C ALA A 182 10.07 6.07 -2.39
N GLY A 183 9.86 6.01 -1.06
CA GLY A 183 9.23 7.05 -0.26
C GLY A 183 10.22 7.97 0.41
N LYS A 184 11.05 8.67 -0.39
CA LYS A 184 12.00 9.66 0.16
C LYS A 184 11.23 10.79 0.85
N MET A 185 11.81 11.33 1.92
CA MET A 185 11.14 12.32 2.74
C MET A 185 11.92 13.62 2.89
N ALA A 186 11.19 14.72 2.84
CA ALA A 186 11.61 16.03 3.31
C ALA A 186 11.14 16.24 4.76
N PHE A 187 12.04 16.78 5.58
CA PHE A 187 11.82 17.12 6.98
C PHE A 187 12.04 18.62 7.18
N ALA A 188 11.25 19.21 8.05
CA ALA A 188 11.32 20.59 8.50
C ALA A 188 10.74 20.69 9.93
N PRO A 189 10.84 21.83 10.62
CA PRO A 189 10.11 22.04 11.87
C PRO A 189 8.61 21.75 11.69
N GLU A 190 8.00 21.04 12.64
CA GLU A 190 6.62 20.52 12.51
C GLU A 190 5.59 21.63 12.24
N ARG A 191 5.77 22.80 12.87
CA ARG A 191 4.94 23.99 12.66
C ARG A 191 4.90 24.49 11.21
N ASP A 192 5.92 24.17 10.41
CA ASP A 192 6.08 24.63 9.04
C ASP A 192 5.70 23.57 8.00
N LEU A 193 5.43 22.32 8.42
CA LEU A 193 5.18 21.20 7.50
C LEU A 193 3.95 21.42 6.61
N HIS A 194 2.88 22.02 7.13
CA HIS A 194 1.71 22.36 6.33
C HIS A 194 2.03 23.38 5.24
N THR A 195 2.83 24.40 5.57
CA THR A 195 3.28 25.41 4.61
C THR A 195 4.15 24.79 3.52
N TRP A 196 5.11 23.93 3.90
CA TRP A 196 5.94 23.23 2.93
C TRP A 196 5.14 22.25 2.07
N LEU A 197 4.13 21.58 2.63
CA LEU A 197 3.23 20.72 1.87
C LEU A 197 2.46 21.51 0.79
N ALA A 198 2.08 22.76 1.07
CA ALA A 198 1.50 23.65 0.06
C ALA A 198 2.51 23.99 -1.04
N ILE A 199 3.69 24.50 -0.66
CA ILE A 199 4.73 24.92 -1.61
C ILE A 199 5.17 23.76 -2.50
N PHE A 200 5.39 22.57 -1.93
CA PHE A 200 5.80 21.37 -2.66
C PHE A 200 4.75 20.94 -3.69
N ASN A 201 3.47 21.22 -3.44
CA ASN A 201 2.39 20.93 -4.39
C ASN A 201 2.12 22.07 -5.38
N SER A 202 2.85 23.18 -5.33
CA SER A 202 2.66 24.30 -6.26
C SER A 202 3.26 24.03 -7.64
N ARG A 203 2.66 24.58 -8.68
CA ARG A 203 3.19 24.55 -10.06
C ARG A 203 4.53 25.27 -10.17
N ALA A 204 4.77 26.29 -9.35
CA ALA A 204 6.06 26.98 -9.32
C ALA A 204 7.18 26.03 -8.85
N PHE A 205 6.94 25.25 -7.79
CA PHE A 205 7.89 24.27 -7.28
C PHE A 205 8.15 23.15 -8.29
N ASP A 206 7.09 22.56 -8.87
CA ASP A 206 7.23 21.54 -9.92
C ASP A 206 8.01 22.05 -11.14
N TYR A 207 7.79 23.31 -11.53
CA TYR A 207 8.53 23.94 -12.62
C TYR A 207 10.04 24.08 -12.31
N LEU A 208 10.38 24.45 -11.08
CA LEU A 208 11.77 24.50 -10.61
C LEU A 208 12.39 23.09 -10.53
N VAL A 209 11.63 22.07 -10.14
CA VAL A 209 12.09 20.67 -10.14
C VAL A 209 12.46 20.21 -11.54
N ARG A 210 11.58 20.44 -12.53
CA ARG A 210 11.82 20.10 -13.94
C ARG A 210 13.03 20.84 -14.51
N LEU A 211 13.13 22.14 -14.19
CA LEU A 211 14.29 22.96 -14.54
C LEU A 211 15.59 22.37 -13.99
N PHE A 212 15.63 22.05 -12.70
CA PHE A 212 16.85 21.52 -12.07
C PHE A 212 17.22 20.13 -12.58
N ALA A 213 16.21 19.29 -12.82
CA ALA A 213 16.40 17.99 -13.45
C ALA A 213 16.85 18.08 -14.92
N GLY A 214 16.71 19.24 -15.57
CA GLY A 214 16.95 19.42 -17.00
C GLY A 214 16.01 18.59 -17.87
N LYS A 215 14.83 18.22 -17.36
CA LYS A 215 13.85 17.34 -18.02
C LYS A 215 12.45 17.93 -17.97
N VAL A 216 11.72 17.76 -19.07
CA VAL A 216 10.29 18.05 -19.16
C VAL A 216 9.63 16.68 -19.32
N GLY A 217 9.14 16.10 -18.22
CA GLY A 217 8.57 14.74 -18.18
C GLY A 217 9.47 13.67 -17.56
N GLY A 218 8.87 12.66 -16.92
CA GLY A 218 9.55 11.44 -16.43
C GLY A 218 10.69 11.69 -15.45
N VAL A 219 10.52 12.64 -14.51
CA VAL A 219 11.55 12.99 -13.53
C VAL A 219 11.59 11.95 -12.43
N GLN A 220 12.78 11.44 -12.11
CA GLN A 220 13.02 10.66 -10.90
C GLN A 220 13.42 11.62 -9.78
N TYR A 221 12.57 11.72 -8.77
CA TYR A 221 12.66 12.72 -7.71
C TYR A 221 13.61 12.25 -6.60
N GLU A 222 14.91 12.37 -6.88
CA GLU A 222 15.96 12.01 -5.94
C GLU A 222 16.08 13.02 -4.78
N ALA A 223 16.60 12.56 -3.64
CA ALA A 223 16.72 13.38 -2.43
C ALA A 223 17.51 14.68 -2.68
N GLY A 224 18.64 14.57 -3.39
CA GLY A 224 19.47 15.73 -3.73
C GLY A 224 18.80 16.68 -4.73
N LEU A 225 17.92 16.18 -5.60
CA LEU A 225 17.17 17.01 -6.55
C LEU A 225 16.18 17.88 -5.79
N ILE A 226 15.31 17.27 -4.96
CA ILE A 226 14.29 17.98 -4.19
C ILE A 226 14.92 18.88 -3.13
N GLY A 227 15.96 18.40 -2.45
CA GLY A 227 16.71 19.19 -1.47
C GLY A 227 17.39 20.42 -2.08
N GLY A 228 17.79 20.37 -3.35
CA GLY A 228 18.45 21.49 -4.02
C GLY A 228 17.52 22.53 -4.63
N ILE A 229 16.20 22.39 -4.51
CA ILE A 229 15.23 23.35 -5.06
C ILE A 229 15.28 24.66 -4.25
N PRO A 230 15.36 25.83 -4.91
CA PRO A 230 15.34 27.12 -4.24
C PRO A 230 13.99 27.37 -3.57
N VAL A 231 14.02 27.90 -2.36
CA VAL A 231 12.82 28.22 -1.59
C VAL A 231 12.85 29.67 -1.11
N ALA A 232 11.84 30.42 -1.52
CA ALA A 232 11.68 31.82 -1.15
C ALA A 232 11.28 31.96 0.32
N ASP A 233 11.67 33.08 0.93
CA ASP A 233 11.18 33.45 2.25
C ASP A 233 9.70 33.80 2.20
N MET A 234 8.96 33.40 3.23
CA MET A 234 7.52 33.62 3.34
C MET A 234 7.23 34.52 4.54
N SER A 235 6.32 35.48 4.38
CA SER A 235 5.80 36.24 5.52
C SER A 235 4.94 35.35 6.42
N GLY A 236 4.70 35.79 7.66
CA GLY A 236 3.82 35.08 8.60
C GLY A 236 2.41 34.86 8.03
N ASP A 237 1.84 35.86 7.35
CA ASP A 237 0.51 35.78 6.75
C ASP A 237 0.47 34.80 5.56
N GLN A 238 1.48 34.83 4.69
CA GLN A 238 1.60 33.89 3.57
C GLN A 238 1.74 32.46 4.08
N SER A 239 2.59 32.23 5.09
CA SER A 239 2.76 30.91 5.69
C SER A 239 1.45 30.40 6.31
N LEU A 240 0.72 31.26 7.02
CA LEU A 240 -0.56 30.90 7.62
C LEU A 240 -1.63 30.57 6.56
N GLN A 241 -1.71 31.34 5.48
CA GLN A 241 -2.62 31.08 4.37
C GLN A 241 -2.31 29.74 3.69
N LEU A 242 -1.05 29.51 3.32
CA LEU A 242 -0.59 28.27 2.70
C LEU A 242 -0.83 27.06 3.60
N SER A 243 -0.55 27.19 4.90
CA SER A 243 -0.80 26.15 5.90
C SER A 243 -2.28 25.76 5.96
N ARG A 244 -3.20 26.75 5.99
CA ARG A 244 -4.65 26.50 5.96
C ARG A 244 -5.09 25.80 4.67
N LEU A 245 -4.59 26.24 3.52
CA LEU A 245 -4.89 25.66 2.22
C LEU A 245 -4.42 24.20 2.12
N ALA A 246 -3.18 23.90 2.53
CA ALA A 246 -2.67 22.53 2.55
C ALA A 246 -3.44 21.62 3.51
N ARG A 247 -3.75 22.10 4.72
CA ARG A 247 -4.55 21.35 5.69
C ARG A 247 -5.95 21.05 5.14
N ARG A 248 -6.59 22.02 4.48
CA ARG A 248 -7.90 21.81 3.84
C ARG A 248 -7.79 20.85 2.65
N GLY A 249 -6.79 21.02 1.79
CA GLY A 249 -6.50 20.13 0.67
C GLY A 249 -6.29 18.68 1.11
N TRP A 250 -5.57 18.50 2.23
CA TRP A 250 -5.41 17.19 2.86
C TRP A 250 -6.74 16.60 3.32
N SER A 251 -7.55 17.36 4.06
CA SER A 251 -8.85 16.89 4.60
C SER A 251 -9.81 16.45 3.48
N ILE A 252 -9.98 17.26 2.44
CA ILE A 252 -10.90 16.91 1.34
C ILE A 252 -10.35 15.77 0.47
N LYS A 253 -9.02 15.67 0.28
CA LYS A 253 -8.42 14.53 -0.43
C LYS A 253 -8.54 13.24 0.39
N ARG A 254 -8.37 13.30 1.72
CA ARG A 254 -8.61 12.18 2.64
C ARG A 254 -10.05 11.72 2.62
N ARG A 255 -11.01 12.65 2.45
CA ARG A 255 -12.42 12.31 2.32
C ARG A 255 -12.69 11.36 1.16
N LEU A 256 -12.00 11.51 0.02
CA LEU A 256 -12.14 10.57 -1.11
C LEU A 256 -11.71 9.14 -0.73
N ALA A 257 -10.72 8.97 0.14
CA ALA A 257 -10.29 7.65 0.59
C ALA A 257 -11.24 7.01 1.63
N SER A 258 -12.23 7.75 2.14
CA SER A 258 -13.13 7.24 3.18
C SER A 258 -14.17 6.21 2.72
N ILE A 259 -14.17 5.87 1.43
CA ILE A 259 -14.94 4.76 0.84
C ILE A 259 -14.12 3.48 0.63
N GLU A 260 -12.81 3.55 0.80
CA GLU A 260 -11.90 2.43 0.58
C GLU A 260 -11.73 1.62 1.87
N GLU A 261 -12.22 0.38 1.91
CA GLU A 261 -12.27 -0.49 3.11
C GLU A 261 -10.93 -0.64 3.84
N ARG A 262 -9.82 -0.56 3.10
CA ARG A 262 -8.47 -0.71 3.62
C ARG A 262 -7.78 0.63 3.89
N SER A 263 -8.45 1.75 3.71
CA SER A 263 -7.85 3.03 4.08
C SER A 263 -7.98 3.24 5.58
N HIS A 264 -6.98 3.89 6.17
CA HIS A 264 -7.06 4.42 7.53
C HIS A 264 -8.15 5.51 7.67
N ALA A 265 -8.67 6.02 6.55
CA ALA A 265 -9.77 6.98 6.49
C ALA A 265 -11.16 6.35 6.29
N PHE A 266 -11.25 5.02 6.11
CA PHE A 266 -12.51 4.35 5.81
C PHE A 266 -13.62 4.70 6.81
N LEU A 267 -14.80 5.02 6.31
CA LEU A 267 -16.02 5.29 7.08
C LEU A 267 -17.13 4.33 6.69
N LEU A 268 -17.53 4.35 5.41
CA LEU A 268 -18.63 3.58 4.85
C LEU A 268 -18.38 3.36 3.35
N PRO A 269 -18.91 2.28 2.75
CA PRO A 269 -18.84 2.08 1.30
C PRO A 269 -19.54 3.24 0.56
N ALA A 270 -19.16 3.49 -0.69
CA ALA A 270 -19.66 4.60 -1.50
C ALA A 270 -21.20 4.73 -1.49
N ALA A 271 -21.92 3.61 -1.58
CA ALA A 271 -23.38 3.55 -1.56
C ALA A 271 -24.03 4.10 -0.27
N LEU A 272 -23.29 4.09 0.85
CA LEU A 272 -23.75 4.56 2.16
C LEU A 272 -23.04 5.84 2.61
N ARG A 273 -22.04 6.30 1.86
CA ARG A 273 -21.11 7.35 2.32
C ARG A 273 -21.79 8.69 2.57
N SER A 274 -22.82 9.02 1.80
CA SER A 274 -23.61 10.25 1.95
C SER A 274 -24.43 10.29 3.25
N ARG A 275 -24.58 9.17 3.97
CA ARG A 275 -25.24 9.14 5.29
C ARG A 275 -24.39 9.78 6.39
N ILE A 276 -23.10 10.00 6.17
CA ILE A 276 -22.18 10.60 7.15
C ILE A 276 -21.51 11.85 6.58
N GLY A 277 -22.16 13.00 6.75
CA GLY A 277 -21.63 14.27 6.25
C GLY A 277 -21.51 14.33 4.72
N ASP A 278 -20.98 15.45 4.22
CA ASP A 278 -21.00 15.74 2.79
C ASP A 278 -19.95 14.94 2.02
N PHE A 279 -20.42 14.11 1.08
CA PHE A 279 -19.59 13.37 0.13
C PHE A 279 -20.11 13.55 -1.29
N ASP A 280 -19.47 14.48 -2.00
CA ASP A 280 -19.69 14.71 -3.43
C ASP A 280 -18.31 14.80 -4.10
N PRO A 281 -17.91 13.75 -4.86
CA PRO A 281 -16.62 13.73 -5.54
C PRO A 281 -16.39 14.93 -6.46
N GLN A 282 -17.43 15.40 -7.16
CA GLN A 282 -17.31 16.52 -8.10
C GLN A 282 -17.11 17.85 -7.36
N ALA A 283 -17.83 18.06 -6.25
CA ALA A 283 -17.61 19.22 -5.39
C ALA A 283 -16.21 19.19 -4.75
N ILE A 284 -15.74 18.02 -4.33
CA ILE A 284 -14.39 17.84 -3.77
C ILE A 284 -13.32 18.20 -4.82
N ASP A 285 -13.45 17.72 -6.06
CA ASP A 285 -12.51 18.02 -7.14
C ASP A 285 -12.49 19.52 -7.48
N THR A 286 -13.66 20.16 -7.47
CA THR A 286 -13.80 21.61 -7.67
C THR A 286 -13.08 22.39 -6.57
N GLU A 287 -13.26 21.99 -5.31
CA GLU A 287 -12.59 22.62 -4.18
C GLU A 287 -11.07 22.40 -4.21
N LEU A 288 -10.61 21.18 -4.54
CA LEU A 288 -9.18 20.86 -4.72
C LEU A 288 -8.55 21.73 -5.81
N ALA A 289 -9.24 21.94 -6.93
CA ALA A 289 -8.77 22.81 -8.01
C ALA A 289 -8.66 24.28 -7.55
N SER A 290 -9.63 24.78 -6.76
CA SER A 290 -9.59 26.12 -6.19
C SER A 290 -8.43 26.29 -5.20
N ILE A 291 -8.20 25.31 -4.32
CA ILE A 291 -7.08 25.31 -3.37
C ILE A 291 -5.75 25.34 -4.13
N GLN A 292 -5.63 24.51 -5.17
CA GLN A 292 -4.44 24.47 -6.02
C GLN A 292 -4.17 25.83 -6.67
N ALA A 293 -5.19 26.48 -7.24
CA ALA A 293 -5.04 27.80 -7.86
C ALA A 293 -4.54 28.85 -6.87
N GLN A 294 -5.10 28.89 -5.64
CA GLN A 294 -4.68 29.82 -4.61
C GLN A 294 -3.24 29.58 -4.12
N ILE A 295 -2.84 28.31 -4.00
CA ILE A 295 -1.45 27.93 -3.69
C ILE A 295 -0.52 28.38 -4.81
N ASP A 296 -0.89 28.11 -6.06
CA ASP A 296 -0.10 28.46 -7.24
C ASP A 296 0.09 29.98 -7.34
N ASP A 297 -0.97 30.77 -7.15
CA ASP A 297 -0.90 32.22 -7.19
C ASP A 297 0.06 32.80 -6.15
N THR A 298 -0.02 32.28 -4.93
CA THR A 298 0.86 32.66 -3.83
C THR A 298 2.30 32.27 -4.14
N ALA A 299 2.53 31.03 -4.59
CA ALA A 299 3.86 30.52 -4.89
C ALA A 299 4.53 31.28 -6.05
N PHE A 300 3.81 31.51 -7.15
CA PHE A 300 4.34 32.30 -8.27
C PHE A 300 4.68 33.74 -7.86
N SER A 301 3.88 34.34 -6.96
CA SER A 301 4.21 35.66 -6.41
C SER A 301 5.47 35.63 -5.54
N LEU A 302 5.65 34.60 -4.72
CA LEU A 302 6.84 34.43 -3.86
C LEU A 302 8.13 34.35 -4.68
N TYR A 303 8.09 33.64 -5.81
CA TYR A 303 9.24 33.50 -6.71
C TYR A 303 9.40 34.67 -7.69
N GLY A 304 8.45 35.62 -7.73
CA GLY A 304 8.49 36.76 -8.66
C GLY A 304 8.31 36.36 -10.14
N PHE A 305 7.58 35.29 -10.42
CA PHE A 305 7.38 34.77 -11.78
C PHE A 305 6.38 35.64 -12.55
N SER A 306 6.77 36.00 -13.78
CA SER A 306 5.93 36.77 -14.69
C SER A 306 4.75 35.94 -15.19
N GLU A 307 3.75 36.60 -15.78
CA GLU A 307 2.62 35.90 -16.41
C GLU A 307 3.07 34.92 -17.52
N ALA A 308 4.12 35.28 -18.26
CA ALA A 308 4.72 34.38 -19.25
C ALA A 308 5.33 33.13 -18.61
N ASP A 309 5.98 33.26 -17.45
CA ASP A 309 6.54 32.12 -16.71
C ASP A 309 5.44 31.23 -16.15
N ARG A 310 4.34 31.82 -15.64
CA ARG A 310 3.15 31.11 -15.14
C ARG A 310 2.51 30.26 -16.24
N GLN A 311 2.36 30.84 -17.43
CA GLN A 311 1.85 30.14 -18.61
C GLN A 311 2.78 29.01 -19.05
N ALA A 312 4.10 29.25 -19.07
CA ALA A 312 5.09 28.22 -19.42
C ALA A 312 5.08 27.04 -18.43
N ALA A 313 4.98 27.30 -17.13
CA ALA A 313 4.87 26.27 -16.09
C ALA A 313 3.59 25.44 -16.24
N THR A 314 2.47 26.11 -16.53
CA THR A 314 1.16 25.46 -16.70
C THR A 314 1.09 24.62 -17.97
N ALA A 315 1.57 25.14 -19.11
CA ALA A 315 1.54 24.43 -20.39
C ALA A 315 2.37 23.13 -20.37
N GLN A 316 3.50 23.13 -19.67
CA GLN A 316 4.33 21.92 -19.50
C GLN A 316 3.69 20.87 -18.59
N SER A 317 2.77 21.28 -17.71
CA SER A 317 2.02 20.36 -16.86
C SER A 317 0.85 19.69 -17.61
N ALA A 318 0.37 20.27 -18.71
CA ALA A 318 -0.80 19.81 -19.48
C ALA A 318 -0.45 19.01 -20.76
N GLY A 319 0.80 19.05 -21.21
CA GLY A 319 1.22 18.58 -22.54
C GLY A 319 1.63 17.12 -22.68
N GLU A 320 1.58 16.33 -21.60
CA GLU A 320 1.90 14.89 -21.65
C GLU A 320 0.69 14.12 -21.14
N PRO A 321 0.08 13.21 -21.93
CA PRO A 321 -0.90 12.30 -21.37
C PRO A 321 -0.25 11.59 -20.19
N ALA A 322 -1.02 11.41 -19.11
CA ALA A 322 -0.68 10.45 -18.07
C ALA A 322 -0.74 9.04 -18.69
N THR A 323 0.19 8.73 -19.60
CA THR A 323 0.57 7.34 -19.80
C THR A 323 1.24 6.96 -18.51
N ASP A 324 0.61 6.05 -17.80
CA ASP A 324 1.19 5.30 -16.70
C ASP A 324 2.47 4.60 -17.18
N GLU A 325 3.57 5.36 -17.37
CA GLU A 325 4.92 4.84 -17.21
C GLU A 325 5.14 4.63 -15.71
N ALA A 326 4.24 3.84 -15.13
CA ALA A 326 4.35 3.32 -13.81
C ALA A 326 5.56 2.39 -13.80
N ASN A 327 6.28 2.41 -12.68
CA ASN A 327 7.52 1.68 -12.47
C ASN A 327 7.45 0.23 -12.99
N GLU A 328 8.07 -0.06 -14.14
CA GLU A 328 8.27 -1.46 -14.61
C GLU A 328 8.96 -2.31 -13.54
N ASP A 329 9.66 -1.70 -12.57
CA ASP A 329 10.41 -2.45 -11.56
C ASP A 329 9.86 -2.46 -10.12
N GLU A 330 8.92 -1.62 -9.68
CA GLU A 330 8.39 -1.72 -8.28
C GLU A 330 6.87 -1.55 -8.05
N ASP A 331 6.12 -0.75 -8.82
CA ASP A 331 4.73 -0.37 -8.47
C ASP A 331 3.74 -0.22 -9.65
N ALA A 332 4.08 -0.70 -10.86
CA ALA A 332 3.22 -0.50 -12.05
C ALA A 332 1.84 -1.18 -12.07
N GLU A 333 1.49 -1.98 -11.05
CA GLU A 333 0.24 -2.76 -11.04
C GLU A 333 -0.87 -2.21 -10.12
N ASP A 334 -0.66 -1.06 -9.45
CA ASP A 334 -1.51 -0.66 -8.30
C ASP A 334 -2.70 0.27 -8.63
N THR A 335 -3.05 0.47 -9.92
CA THR A 335 -4.30 1.15 -10.30
C THR A 335 -5.47 0.16 -10.16
N GLU A 336 -6.00 0.07 -8.94
CA GLU A 336 -7.18 -0.73 -8.66
C GLU A 336 -8.39 -0.13 -9.39
N PRO A 337 -9.13 -0.89 -10.22
CA PRO A 337 -10.36 -0.39 -10.79
C PRO A 337 -11.36 -0.07 -9.68
N GLU A 338 -12.12 1.00 -9.86
CA GLU A 338 -13.20 1.35 -8.93
C GLU A 338 -14.18 0.18 -8.80
N ALA A 339 -14.59 -0.14 -7.56
CA ALA A 339 -15.53 -1.24 -7.33
C ALA A 339 -16.90 -0.86 -7.88
N PRO A 340 -17.64 -1.79 -8.51
CA PRO A 340 -19.07 -1.62 -8.62
C PRO A 340 -19.65 -1.33 -7.22
N PRO A 341 -20.48 -0.29 -7.06
CA PRO A 341 -20.96 0.12 -5.73
C PRO A 341 -21.62 -1.01 -4.94
N ILE A 342 -22.25 -1.97 -5.65
CA ILE A 342 -22.89 -3.12 -5.04
C ILE A 342 -21.89 -4.13 -4.47
N ASP A 343 -20.77 -4.40 -5.15
CA ASP A 343 -19.76 -5.36 -4.68
C ASP A 343 -19.05 -4.83 -3.44
N ALA A 344 -18.74 -3.52 -3.41
CA ALA A 344 -18.19 -2.85 -2.23
C ALA A 344 -19.16 -2.88 -1.05
N LEU A 345 -20.46 -2.67 -1.31
CA LEU A 345 -21.48 -2.75 -0.26
C LEU A 345 -21.62 -4.17 0.31
N LEU A 346 -21.59 -5.19 -0.56
CA LEU A 346 -21.65 -6.61 -0.14
C LEU A 346 -20.40 -7.02 0.63
N SER A 347 -19.20 -6.60 0.19
CA SER A 347 -17.93 -6.80 0.92
C SER A 347 -17.98 -6.17 2.31
N TRP A 348 -18.48 -4.94 2.41
CA TRP A 348 -18.67 -4.27 3.68
C TRP A 348 -19.65 -5.03 4.59
N ALA A 349 -20.77 -5.53 4.06
CA ALA A 349 -21.74 -6.32 4.82
C ALA A 349 -21.13 -7.64 5.35
N VAL A 350 -20.29 -8.31 4.55
CA VAL A 350 -19.48 -9.45 5.00
C VAL A 350 -18.54 -9.02 6.13
N GLY A 351 -17.90 -7.86 6.02
CA GLY A 351 -17.07 -7.32 7.09
C GLY A 351 -17.83 -7.02 8.38
N VAL A 352 -19.06 -6.53 8.30
CA VAL A 352 -19.92 -6.39 9.50
C VAL A 352 -20.25 -7.75 10.11
N ALA A 353 -20.58 -8.76 9.29
CA ALA A 353 -20.86 -10.12 9.76
C ALA A 353 -19.65 -10.76 10.47
N PHE A 354 -18.43 -10.43 10.03
CA PHE A 354 -17.16 -10.81 10.66
C PHE A 354 -16.68 -9.88 11.78
N SER A 355 -17.52 -8.94 12.22
CA SER A 355 -17.19 -7.98 13.28
C SER A 355 -16.02 -7.04 12.97
N LEU A 356 -15.70 -6.84 11.68
CA LEU A 356 -14.68 -5.90 11.23
C LEU A 356 -15.19 -4.46 11.18
N PHE A 357 -16.39 -4.25 10.61
CA PHE A 357 -16.99 -2.93 10.42
C PHE A 357 -18.20 -2.70 11.32
N ASP A 358 -18.46 -1.43 11.65
CA ASP A 358 -19.58 -1.04 12.51
C ASP A 358 -20.75 -0.48 11.70
N TRP A 359 -21.84 -1.26 11.62
CA TRP A 359 -23.08 -0.87 10.94
C TRP A 359 -23.77 0.34 11.58
N ARG A 360 -23.54 0.62 12.87
CA ARG A 360 -24.16 1.75 13.59
C ARG A 360 -23.75 3.12 13.04
N LEU A 361 -22.64 3.19 12.31
CA LEU A 361 -22.27 4.37 11.54
C LEU A 361 -23.30 4.65 10.42
N ALA A 362 -23.76 3.62 9.73
CA ALA A 362 -24.71 3.75 8.62
C ALA A 362 -26.15 4.06 9.07
N THR A 363 -26.48 3.76 10.34
CA THR A 363 -27.79 4.08 10.95
C THR A 363 -27.79 5.37 11.76
N GLY A 364 -26.61 5.95 12.01
CA GLY A 364 -26.45 7.13 12.86
C GLY A 364 -26.48 6.86 14.36
N GLU A 365 -26.58 5.59 14.79
CA GLU A 365 -26.48 5.17 16.19
C GLU A 365 -25.08 5.40 16.78
N ARG A 366 -24.05 5.45 15.92
CA ARG A 366 -22.68 5.84 16.28
C ARG A 366 -22.25 7.05 15.46
N ALA A 367 -21.68 8.05 16.13
CA ALA A 367 -21.00 9.15 15.46
C ALA A 367 -19.60 8.74 14.98
N ALA A 368 -19.17 9.28 13.84
CA ALA A 368 -17.79 9.16 13.41
C ALA A 368 -16.86 9.88 14.41
N PRO A 369 -15.67 9.31 14.72
CA PRO A 369 -14.68 10.01 15.52
C PRO A 369 -14.21 11.30 14.83
N PRO A 370 -13.65 12.28 15.59
CA PRO A 370 -13.06 13.48 15.01
C PRO A 370 -12.00 13.17 13.94
N GLU A 371 -11.92 14.00 12.90
CA GLU A 371 -10.88 13.87 11.88
C GLU A 371 -9.50 14.17 12.49
N PRO A 372 -8.48 13.31 12.27
CA PRO A 372 -7.11 13.55 12.74
C PRO A 372 -6.44 14.68 11.96
N GLU A 373 -5.38 15.27 12.54
CA GLU A 373 -4.52 16.22 11.81
C GLU A 373 -3.59 15.49 10.81
N PRO A 374 -3.10 16.18 9.76
CA PRO A 374 -2.29 15.58 8.70
C PRO A 374 -1.04 14.80 9.16
N PHE A 375 -0.48 15.18 10.30
CA PHE A 375 0.75 14.61 10.86
C PHE A 375 0.52 13.79 12.13
N ASP A 376 -0.75 13.58 12.53
CA ASP A 376 -1.12 12.67 13.61
C ASP A 376 -0.89 11.21 13.22
N PRO A 377 -0.50 10.31 14.17
CA PRO A 377 -0.19 8.93 13.89
C PRO A 377 -1.37 8.26 13.23
N LEU A 378 -1.07 7.32 12.35
CA LEU A 378 -2.09 6.48 11.75
C LEU A 378 -2.93 5.81 12.84
N PRO A 379 -4.27 5.81 12.71
CA PRO A 379 -5.13 5.18 13.69
C PRO A 379 -4.99 3.66 13.59
N ALA A 380 -5.04 2.96 14.73
CA ALA A 380 -4.93 1.50 14.75
C ALA A 380 -6.16 0.79 14.14
N LYS A 381 -7.30 1.50 14.08
CA LYS A 381 -8.53 1.09 13.42
C LYS A 381 -9.05 2.27 12.60
N SER A 382 -9.53 2.01 11.39
CA SER A 382 -10.19 3.07 10.62
C SER A 382 -11.48 3.51 11.33
N PRO A 383 -11.97 4.74 11.10
CA PRO A 383 -13.22 5.23 11.68
C PRO A 383 -14.41 4.27 11.48
N GLY A 384 -14.45 3.58 10.34
CA GLY A 384 -15.47 2.61 9.91
C GLY A 384 -15.46 1.27 10.66
N MET A 385 -14.34 0.92 11.30
CA MET A 385 -14.18 -0.35 12.00
C MET A 385 -14.92 -0.38 13.34
N LEU A 386 -15.25 -1.60 13.78
CA LEU A 386 -15.86 -1.86 15.09
C LEU A 386 -14.90 -1.44 16.22
N PRO A 387 -15.30 -0.54 17.14
CA PRO A 387 -14.47 -0.15 18.28
C PRO A 387 -14.17 -1.33 19.22
N ASP A 388 -13.05 -1.24 19.95
CA ASP A 388 -12.71 -2.26 20.94
C ASP A 388 -13.76 -2.34 22.06
N GLY A 389 -14.14 -3.56 22.43
CA GLY A 389 -15.14 -3.82 23.45
C GLY A 389 -16.58 -3.52 23.04
N ALA A 390 -16.83 -3.05 21.82
CA ALA A 390 -18.19 -2.86 21.31
C ALA A 390 -18.82 -4.20 20.92
N GLU A 391 -20.11 -4.36 21.21
CA GLU A 391 -20.87 -5.56 20.81
C GLU A 391 -20.86 -5.73 19.28
N PRO A 392 -20.50 -6.92 18.77
CA PRO A 392 -20.53 -7.22 17.34
C PRO A 392 -21.96 -7.38 16.82
N PHE A 393 -22.14 -7.31 15.50
CA PHE A 393 -23.42 -7.63 14.87
C PHE A 393 -23.79 -9.11 15.08
N HIS A 394 -22.80 -10.00 14.99
CA HIS A 394 -22.94 -11.44 15.18
C HIS A 394 -21.72 -12.00 15.91
N ALA A 395 -21.92 -12.68 17.04
CA ALA A 395 -20.84 -13.30 17.79
C ALA A 395 -20.36 -14.59 17.09
N HIS A 396 -19.05 -14.73 16.92
CA HIS A 396 -18.44 -15.88 16.24
C HIS A 396 -17.01 -16.17 16.71
N ALA A 397 -16.53 -17.39 16.50
CA ALA A 397 -15.15 -17.80 16.77
C ALA A 397 -14.17 -17.55 15.60
N GLY A 398 -14.54 -16.68 14.66
CA GLY A 398 -13.73 -16.36 13.47
C GLY A 398 -14.03 -17.24 12.25
N ILE A 399 -15.12 -17.99 12.30
CA ILE A 399 -15.58 -18.87 11.24
C ILE A 399 -17.07 -18.61 11.02
N LEU A 400 -17.44 -18.38 9.77
CA LEU A 400 -18.82 -18.40 9.28
C LEU A 400 -18.95 -19.47 8.19
N ALA A 401 -20.16 -19.88 7.84
CA ALA A 401 -20.39 -20.95 6.87
C ALA A 401 -21.31 -20.50 5.74
N ASP A 402 -21.14 -21.07 4.57
CA ASP A 402 -22.17 -21.11 3.53
C ASP A 402 -23.06 -22.34 3.81
N ASP A 403 -24.04 -22.16 4.71
CA ASP A 403 -24.92 -23.25 5.14
C ASP A 403 -26.30 -22.73 5.54
N GLN A 404 -27.28 -22.92 4.65
CA GLN A 404 -28.63 -22.40 4.86
C GLN A 404 -29.28 -23.00 6.11
N GLY A 405 -29.75 -22.14 7.00
CA GLY A 405 -30.37 -22.52 8.28
C GLY A 405 -29.38 -22.66 9.44
N HIS A 406 -28.07 -22.55 9.18
CA HIS A 406 -27.08 -22.51 10.24
C HIS A 406 -27.04 -21.12 10.93
N PRO A 407 -26.83 -21.04 12.27
CA PRO A 407 -26.72 -19.75 12.96
C PRO A 407 -25.59 -18.87 12.43
N HIS A 408 -24.52 -19.47 11.89
CA HIS A 408 -23.38 -18.78 11.30
C HIS A 408 -23.42 -18.68 9.76
N ASP A 409 -24.61 -18.77 9.15
CA ASP A 409 -24.79 -18.64 7.70
C ASP A 409 -24.42 -17.23 7.19
N LEU A 410 -23.30 -17.11 6.48
CA LEU A 410 -22.75 -15.82 6.04
C LEU A 410 -23.68 -15.07 5.10
N ALA A 411 -24.37 -15.77 4.19
CA ALA A 411 -25.29 -15.14 3.24
C ALA A 411 -26.45 -14.46 3.99
N ARG A 412 -27.12 -15.20 4.88
CA ARG A 412 -28.19 -14.67 5.73
C ARG A 412 -27.72 -13.49 6.58
N LEU A 413 -26.53 -13.59 7.20
CA LEU A 413 -25.99 -12.52 8.02
C LEU A 413 -25.73 -11.25 7.18
N ALA A 414 -25.16 -11.38 5.98
CA ALA A 414 -24.96 -10.24 5.09
C ALA A 414 -26.29 -9.61 4.66
N GLU A 415 -27.29 -10.42 4.32
CA GLU A 415 -28.65 -9.96 3.99
C GLU A 415 -29.30 -9.21 5.18
N GLU A 416 -29.15 -9.72 6.40
CA GLU A 416 -29.63 -9.09 7.63
C GLU A 416 -28.93 -7.76 7.93
N VAL A 417 -27.63 -7.66 7.65
CA VAL A 417 -26.89 -6.38 7.75
C VAL A 417 -27.47 -5.37 6.78
N LEU A 418 -27.67 -5.73 5.51
CA LEU A 418 -28.25 -4.84 4.51
C LEU A 418 -29.66 -4.39 4.88
N ALA A 419 -30.50 -5.32 5.35
CA ALA A 419 -31.83 -5.01 5.83
C ALA A 419 -31.80 -4.08 7.06
N ARG A 420 -30.86 -4.30 7.99
CA ARG A 420 -30.67 -3.46 9.19
C ARG A 420 -30.36 -2.02 8.83
N VAL A 421 -29.58 -1.79 7.77
CA VAL A 421 -29.24 -0.46 7.29
C VAL A 421 -30.19 0.06 6.21
N GLU A 422 -31.37 -0.55 6.06
CA GLU A 422 -32.43 -0.11 5.15
C GLU A 422 -31.96 -0.01 3.69
N VAL A 423 -31.13 -0.95 3.24
CA VAL A 423 -30.76 -1.11 1.84
C VAL A 423 -31.50 -2.30 1.24
N THR A 424 -31.97 -2.15 -0.01
CA THR A 424 -32.58 -3.25 -0.76
C THR A 424 -31.61 -4.43 -0.86
N VAL A 425 -32.02 -5.56 -0.31
CA VAL A 425 -31.25 -6.80 -0.35
C VAL A 425 -31.27 -7.35 -1.79
N PRO A 426 -30.11 -7.60 -2.42
CA PRO A 426 -30.06 -8.23 -3.74
C PRO A 426 -30.59 -9.66 -3.69
N ASP A 427 -31.26 -10.12 -4.76
CA ASP A 427 -31.89 -11.45 -4.79
C ASP A 427 -30.88 -12.63 -4.71
N ASP A 428 -29.60 -12.41 -5.02
CA ASP A 428 -28.60 -13.46 -5.28
C ASP A 428 -27.32 -13.34 -4.39
N VAL A 429 -27.41 -12.83 -3.15
CA VAL A 429 -26.23 -12.64 -2.26
C VAL A 429 -25.42 -13.91 -2.07
N ARG A 430 -26.05 -15.05 -1.78
CA ARG A 430 -25.36 -16.35 -1.63
C ARG A 430 -24.58 -16.74 -2.88
N ARG A 431 -25.19 -16.56 -4.05
CA ARG A 431 -24.56 -16.90 -5.34
C ARG A 431 -23.32 -16.04 -5.58
N TRP A 432 -23.38 -14.74 -5.26
CA TRP A 432 -22.24 -13.84 -5.36
C TRP A 432 -21.10 -14.26 -4.41
N LEU A 433 -21.42 -14.64 -3.15
CA LEU A 433 -20.43 -15.19 -2.20
C LEU A 433 -19.72 -16.44 -2.75
N GLN A 434 -20.47 -17.35 -3.36
CA GLN A 434 -19.95 -18.60 -3.89
C GLN A 434 -19.07 -18.45 -5.14
N ARG A 435 -19.32 -17.43 -5.96
CA ARG A 435 -18.71 -17.30 -7.29
C ARG A 435 -17.71 -16.16 -7.43
N ASP A 436 -18.04 -15.02 -6.85
CA ASP A 436 -17.41 -13.74 -7.22
C ASP A 436 -16.67 -13.11 -6.03
N PHE A 437 -17.19 -13.27 -4.81
CA PHE A 437 -16.67 -12.57 -3.63
C PHE A 437 -15.18 -12.80 -3.37
N PHE A 438 -14.68 -14.04 -3.40
CA PHE A 438 -13.27 -14.27 -3.07
C PHE A 438 -12.32 -13.65 -4.10
N ALA A 439 -12.69 -13.65 -5.39
CA ALA A 439 -11.87 -13.02 -6.42
C ALA A 439 -11.86 -11.49 -6.24
N PHE A 440 -13.03 -10.90 -5.99
CA PHE A 440 -13.17 -9.48 -5.64
C PHE A 440 -12.35 -9.12 -4.39
N HIS A 441 -12.49 -9.90 -3.32
CA HIS A 441 -11.79 -9.71 -2.05
C HIS A 441 -10.28 -9.84 -2.20
N LEU A 442 -9.80 -10.84 -2.94
CA LEU A 442 -8.37 -11.02 -3.22
C LEU A 442 -7.80 -9.82 -3.97
N GLN A 443 -8.52 -9.29 -4.96
CA GLN A 443 -8.10 -8.11 -5.69
C GLN A 443 -8.04 -6.89 -4.77
N ARG A 444 -9.10 -6.65 -3.99
CA ARG A 444 -9.16 -5.53 -3.03
C ARG A 444 -8.07 -5.63 -1.99
N TYR A 445 -7.87 -6.80 -1.39
CA TYR A 445 -6.87 -7.00 -0.35
C TYR A 445 -5.49 -7.38 -0.93
N SER A 446 -5.13 -6.77 -2.06
CA SER A 446 -3.79 -6.81 -2.63
C SER A 446 -3.25 -5.40 -2.83
N LYS A 447 -2.03 -5.11 -2.36
CA LYS A 447 -1.37 -3.80 -2.55
C LYS A 447 0.14 -3.92 -2.52
N SER A 448 0.86 -3.12 -3.31
CA SER A 448 2.33 -3.11 -3.33
C SER A 448 2.90 -4.53 -3.50
N ARG A 449 2.35 -5.28 -4.46
CA ARG A 449 2.66 -6.70 -4.77
C ARG A 449 2.32 -7.71 -3.68
N ARG A 450 1.80 -7.26 -2.54
CA ARG A 450 1.41 -8.13 -1.43
C ARG A 450 -0.05 -8.54 -1.58
N LYS A 451 -0.31 -9.85 -1.59
CA LYS A 451 -1.66 -10.43 -1.65
C LYS A 451 -2.06 -10.90 -0.25
N ALA A 452 -3.08 -10.29 0.32
CA ALA A 452 -3.44 -10.46 1.72
C ALA A 452 -4.97 -10.53 1.97
N PRO A 453 -5.72 -11.41 1.26
CA PRO A 453 -7.14 -11.60 1.54
C PRO A 453 -7.35 -12.08 2.97
N ILE A 454 -8.27 -11.45 3.71
CA ILE A 454 -8.55 -11.77 5.12
C ILE A 454 -9.75 -12.70 5.35
N TYR A 455 -10.51 -13.05 4.30
CA TYR A 455 -11.62 -14.01 4.35
C TYR A 455 -11.27 -15.20 3.47
N TRP A 456 -11.21 -16.39 4.06
CA TRP A 456 -10.69 -17.58 3.39
C TRP A 456 -11.79 -18.63 3.19
N PRO A 457 -12.19 -18.92 1.95
CA PRO A 457 -13.12 -19.99 1.66
C PRO A 457 -12.40 -21.35 1.66
N LEU A 458 -12.52 -22.08 2.76
CA LEU A 458 -12.11 -23.48 2.86
C LEU A 458 -13.32 -24.33 2.50
N SER A 459 -13.28 -24.99 1.34
CA SER A 459 -14.46 -25.64 0.78
C SER A 459 -14.25 -27.12 0.54
N THR A 460 -15.35 -27.86 0.43
CA THR A 460 -15.36 -29.19 -0.20
C THR A 460 -14.91 -29.11 -1.67
N THR A 461 -14.55 -30.25 -2.26
CA THR A 461 -14.07 -30.33 -3.65
C THR A 461 -15.05 -29.72 -4.66
N SER A 462 -16.34 -30.06 -4.56
CA SER A 462 -17.41 -29.44 -5.35
C SER A 462 -17.73 -27.99 -4.94
N GLY A 463 -17.36 -27.59 -3.72
CA GLY A 463 -17.71 -26.32 -3.09
C GLY A 463 -19.17 -26.22 -2.66
N SER A 464 -19.84 -27.37 -2.54
CA SER A 464 -21.18 -27.51 -1.95
C SER A 464 -21.27 -27.04 -0.49
N TYR A 465 -20.14 -27.03 0.22
CA TYR A 465 -20.02 -26.51 1.57
C TYR A 465 -18.72 -25.72 1.71
N THR A 466 -18.82 -24.52 2.27
CA THR A 466 -17.68 -23.61 2.45
C THR A 466 -17.67 -23.04 3.85
N LEU A 467 -16.54 -23.18 4.53
CA LEU A 467 -16.21 -22.44 5.74
C LEU A 467 -15.44 -21.20 5.37
N TRP A 468 -15.93 -20.04 5.79
CA TRP A 468 -15.26 -18.76 5.65
C TRP A 468 -14.49 -18.45 6.93
N VAL A 469 -13.17 -18.56 6.86
CA VAL A 469 -12.27 -18.33 7.99
C VAL A 469 -11.72 -16.91 7.96
N TYR A 470 -11.75 -16.23 9.10
CA TYR A 470 -11.29 -14.86 9.26
C TYR A 470 -9.85 -14.80 9.77
N TYR A 471 -8.93 -14.36 8.89
CA TYR A 471 -7.49 -14.34 9.15
C TYR A 471 -7.07 -13.61 10.45
N PRO A 472 -7.59 -12.39 10.75
CA PRO A 472 -7.21 -11.67 11.98
C PRO A 472 -7.57 -12.42 13.27
N SER A 473 -8.53 -13.35 13.25
CA SER A 473 -8.91 -14.17 14.41
C SER A 473 -8.26 -15.55 14.48
N LEU A 474 -7.29 -15.85 13.61
CA LEU A 474 -6.65 -17.16 13.62
C LEU A 474 -5.95 -17.47 14.93
N THR A 475 -6.11 -18.71 15.36
CA THR A 475 -5.41 -19.29 16.50
C THR A 475 -5.03 -20.74 16.19
N SER A 476 -4.23 -21.35 17.06
CA SER A 476 -3.96 -22.79 17.02
C SER A 476 -5.21 -23.67 17.21
N GLN A 477 -6.35 -23.08 17.62
CA GLN A 477 -7.64 -23.78 17.78
C GLN A 477 -8.57 -23.64 16.58
N THR A 478 -8.25 -22.79 15.60
CA THR A 478 -9.18 -22.50 14.48
C THR A 478 -9.58 -23.76 13.72
N LEU A 479 -8.63 -24.65 13.39
CA LEU A 479 -8.95 -25.86 12.64
C LEU A 479 -9.77 -26.86 13.47
N TYR A 480 -9.48 -26.99 14.77
CA TYR A 480 -10.29 -27.80 15.68
C TYR A 480 -11.71 -27.27 15.83
N THR A 481 -11.87 -25.94 15.91
CA THR A 481 -13.17 -25.27 15.94
C THR A 481 -13.94 -25.52 14.65
N ALA A 482 -13.29 -25.39 13.49
CA ALA A 482 -13.89 -25.70 12.19
C ALA A 482 -14.44 -27.14 12.14
N ILE A 483 -13.69 -28.10 12.68
CA ILE A 483 -14.10 -29.51 12.73
C ILE A 483 -15.28 -29.71 13.67
N ASN A 484 -15.13 -29.31 14.93
CA ASN A 484 -16.06 -29.66 16.00
C ASN A 484 -17.39 -28.91 15.93
N ASP A 485 -17.36 -27.65 15.52
CA ASP A 485 -18.51 -26.76 15.60
C ASP A 485 -19.26 -26.63 14.26
N PHE A 486 -18.62 -27.03 13.16
CA PHE A 486 -19.19 -26.89 11.81
C PHE A 486 -19.24 -28.22 11.05
N VAL A 487 -18.09 -28.85 10.80
CA VAL A 487 -18.04 -30.04 9.92
C VAL A 487 -18.69 -31.27 10.56
N GLU A 488 -18.39 -31.59 11.82
CA GLU A 488 -18.98 -32.74 12.52
C GLU A 488 -20.50 -32.63 12.71
N PRO A 489 -21.06 -31.48 13.14
CA PRO A 489 -22.51 -31.27 13.18
C PRO A 489 -23.15 -31.43 11.80
N LYS A 490 -22.52 -30.89 10.74
CA LYS A 490 -23.04 -31.02 9.38
C LYS A 490 -23.00 -32.46 8.88
N LEU A 491 -21.92 -33.19 9.14
CA LEU A 491 -21.80 -34.62 8.84
C LEU A 491 -22.91 -35.42 9.51
N LYS A 492 -23.17 -35.16 10.79
CA LYS A 492 -24.25 -35.83 11.53
C LYS A 492 -25.62 -35.56 10.92
N GLN A 493 -25.88 -34.32 10.50
CA GLN A 493 -27.12 -33.96 9.82
C GLN A 493 -27.26 -34.72 8.50
N VAL A 494 -26.26 -34.63 7.61
CA VAL A 494 -26.27 -35.25 6.28
C VAL A 494 -26.36 -36.78 6.38
N GLY A 495 -25.59 -37.41 7.27
CA GLY A 495 -25.64 -38.86 7.50
C GLY A 495 -27.00 -39.33 8.06
N GLY A 496 -27.69 -38.47 8.81
CA GLY A 496 -29.07 -38.66 9.23
C GLY A 496 -30.02 -38.70 8.03
N ASP A 497 -29.93 -37.70 7.14
CA ASP A 497 -30.76 -37.60 5.92
C ASP A 497 -30.50 -38.77 4.96
N VAL A 498 -29.23 -39.16 4.77
CA VAL A 498 -28.82 -40.36 4.03
C VAL A 498 -29.47 -41.61 4.63
N THR A 499 -29.46 -41.74 5.96
CA THR A 499 -30.07 -42.88 6.65
C THR A 499 -31.59 -42.93 6.46
N VAL A 500 -32.27 -41.78 6.52
CA VAL A 500 -33.72 -41.68 6.28
C VAL A 500 -34.06 -42.16 4.87
N LEU A 501 -33.35 -41.67 3.84
CA LEU A 501 -33.57 -42.08 2.46
C LEU A 501 -33.21 -43.55 2.22
N ARG A 502 -32.11 -44.05 2.82
CA ARG A 502 -31.74 -45.46 2.77
C ARG A 502 -32.84 -46.36 3.33
N ASN A 503 -33.45 -45.96 4.46
CA ASN A 503 -34.51 -46.71 5.11
C ASN A 503 -35.83 -46.74 4.32
N LYS A 504 -36.07 -45.78 3.40
CA LYS A 504 -37.19 -45.88 2.45
C LYS A 504 -37.05 -47.06 1.48
N GLY A 505 -35.84 -47.59 1.28
CA GLY A 505 -35.62 -48.81 0.49
C GLY A 505 -36.20 -48.73 -0.92
N SER A 506 -37.06 -49.68 -1.28
CA SER A 506 -37.77 -49.75 -2.57
C SER A 506 -38.90 -48.74 -2.73
N VAL A 507 -39.26 -48.00 -1.68
CA VAL A 507 -40.30 -46.94 -1.69
C VAL A 507 -39.75 -45.60 -2.19
N ARG A 508 -38.42 -45.51 -2.43
CA ARG A 508 -37.80 -44.30 -2.99
C ARG A 508 -38.35 -43.99 -4.38
N THR A 509 -38.79 -42.75 -4.55
CA THR A 509 -39.10 -42.19 -5.86
C THR A 509 -37.81 -41.92 -6.64
N ARG A 510 -37.93 -41.63 -7.94
CA ARG A 510 -36.77 -41.21 -8.75
C ARG A 510 -36.06 -39.99 -8.17
N ASP A 511 -36.81 -39.07 -7.57
CA ASP A 511 -36.25 -37.86 -6.98
C ASP A 511 -35.59 -38.16 -5.62
N ASP A 512 -36.14 -39.09 -4.83
CA ASP A 512 -35.47 -39.63 -3.63
C ASP A 512 -34.14 -40.33 -3.98
N GLU A 513 -34.07 -41.07 -5.10
CA GLU A 513 -32.85 -41.75 -5.54
C GLU A 513 -31.75 -40.74 -5.91
N LYS A 514 -32.11 -39.69 -6.66
CA LYS A 514 -31.20 -38.59 -7.00
C LYS A 514 -30.71 -37.84 -5.75
N GLN A 515 -31.62 -37.55 -4.83
CA GLN A 515 -31.27 -36.87 -3.58
C GLN A 515 -30.37 -37.75 -2.71
N PHE A 516 -30.61 -39.06 -2.67
CA PHE A 516 -29.78 -40.01 -1.96
C PHE A 516 -28.35 -40.05 -2.51
N GLU A 517 -28.19 -40.18 -3.84
CA GLU A 517 -26.87 -40.12 -4.48
C GLU A 517 -26.14 -38.80 -4.21
N ALA A 518 -26.84 -37.67 -4.31
CA ALA A 518 -26.27 -36.36 -4.03
C ALA A 518 -25.82 -36.21 -2.57
N LEU A 519 -26.63 -36.69 -1.62
CA LEU A 519 -26.29 -36.65 -0.19
C LEU A 519 -25.14 -37.59 0.16
N GLN A 520 -25.04 -38.77 -0.47
CA GLN A 520 -23.89 -39.66 -0.28
C GLN A 520 -22.59 -39.05 -0.80
N ALA A 521 -22.62 -38.42 -1.98
CA ALA A 521 -21.47 -37.70 -2.51
C ALA A 521 -21.07 -36.54 -1.59
N PHE A 522 -22.06 -35.81 -1.07
CA PHE A 522 -21.82 -34.70 -0.14
C PHE A 522 -21.27 -35.17 1.21
N GLU A 523 -21.79 -36.27 1.76
CA GLU A 523 -21.29 -36.90 2.99
C GLU A 523 -19.81 -37.27 2.83
N LEU A 524 -19.44 -37.87 1.69
CA LEU A 524 -18.05 -38.23 1.40
C LEU A 524 -17.14 -37.00 1.33
N GLU A 525 -17.57 -35.94 0.65
CA GLU A 525 -16.79 -34.68 0.59
C GLU A 525 -16.61 -34.03 1.97
N LEU A 526 -17.62 -34.10 2.83
CA LEU A 526 -17.51 -33.60 4.20
C LEU A 526 -16.54 -34.44 5.05
N ILE A 527 -16.51 -35.77 4.85
CA ILE A 527 -15.52 -36.66 5.48
C ILE A 527 -14.11 -36.28 5.00
N GLU A 528 -13.90 -36.06 3.70
CA GLU A 528 -12.62 -35.64 3.14
C GLU A 528 -12.16 -34.28 3.71
N LEU A 529 -13.07 -33.31 3.80
CA LEU A 529 -12.80 -32.01 4.42
C LEU A 529 -12.39 -32.17 5.88
N ARG A 530 -13.16 -32.92 6.68
CA ARG A 530 -12.86 -33.20 8.09
C ARG A 530 -11.49 -33.84 8.25
N ASP A 531 -11.22 -34.90 7.50
CA ASP A 531 -9.99 -35.69 7.62
C ASP A 531 -8.76 -34.86 7.21
N THR A 532 -8.92 -33.99 6.20
CA THR A 532 -7.89 -33.02 5.80
C THR A 532 -7.61 -32.01 6.92
N LEU A 533 -8.66 -31.45 7.54
CA LEU A 533 -8.50 -30.50 8.65
C LEU A 533 -7.86 -31.18 9.87
N LEU A 534 -8.30 -32.40 10.23
CA LEU A 534 -7.74 -33.19 11.34
C LEU A 534 -6.26 -33.50 11.14
N LYS A 535 -5.84 -33.77 9.90
CA LYS A 535 -4.43 -33.99 9.55
C LYS A 535 -3.58 -32.74 9.76
N LEU A 536 -4.13 -31.56 9.48
CA LEU A 536 -3.39 -30.28 9.55
C LEU A 536 -3.37 -29.68 10.97
N ALA A 537 -4.46 -29.85 11.72
CA ALA A 537 -4.69 -29.19 13.02
C ALA A 537 -3.56 -29.36 14.06
N PRO A 538 -2.93 -30.53 14.25
CA PRO A 538 -1.91 -30.70 15.30
C PRO A 538 -0.67 -29.81 15.13
N THR A 539 -0.29 -29.54 13.86
CA THR A 539 0.91 -28.78 13.52
C THR A 539 0.60 -27.33 13.15
N TYR A 540 -0.66 -27.01 12.84
CA TYR A 540 -1.08 -25.69 12.44
C TYR A 540 -1.16 -24.71 13.62
N LYS A 541 -0.09 -23.95 13.84
CA LYS A 541 -0.02 -22.85 14.81
C LYS A 541 0.34 -21.55 14.09
N PRO A 542 -0.65 -20.83 13.54
CA PRO A 542 -0.39 -19.65 12.73
C PRO A 542 0.13 -18.48 13.58
N SER A 543 0.92 -17.62 12.95
CA SER A 543 1.34 -16.33 13.50
C SER A 543 1.02 -15.23 12.49
N HIS A 544 0.45 -14.11 12.94
CA HIS A 544 0.20 -12.95 12.07
C HIS A 544 1.50 -12.32 11.55
N ASP A 545 2.60 -12.50 12.28
CA ASP A 545 3.92 -12.06 11.83
C ASP A 545 4.39 -12.78 10.56
N ASP A 546 3.85 -13.96 10.24
CA ASP A 546 4.16 -14.70 9.01
C ASP A 546 3.45 -14.10 7.77
N GLY A 547 2.36 -13.36 8.01
CA GLY A 547 1.52 -12.78 6.97
C GLY A 547 0.58 -13.77 6.27
N VAL A 548 -0.45 -13.23 5.61
CA VAL A 548 -1.57 -14.01 5.07
C VAL A 548 -1.15 -15.18 4.19
N GLN A 549 -0.25 -14.94 3.23
CA GLN A 549 0.14 -15.95 2.24
C GLN A 549 0.84 -17.16 2.89
N ILE A 550 1.70 -16.94 3.89
CA ILE A 550 2.38 -18.04 4.61
C ILE A 550 1.39 -18.76 5.52
N SER A 551 0.56 -18.02 6.26
CA SER A 551 -0.44 -18.60 7.17
C SER A 551 -1.49 -19.45 6.42
N ALA A 552 -1.83 -19.10 5.18
CA ALA A 552 -2.77 -19.85 4.35
C ALA A 552 -2.11 -21.01 3.58
N ALA A 553 -0.77 -21.03 3.46
CA ALA A 553 -0.07 -21.98 2.60
C ALA A 553 -0.37 -23.47 2.92
N PRO A 554 -0.40 -23.95 4.17
CA PRO A 554 -0.72 -25.35 4.45
C PRO A 554 -2.16 -25.75 4.05
N LEU A 555 -3.05 -24.76 3.96
CA LEU A 555 -4.47 -24.94 3.65
C LEU A 555 -4.76 -24.90 2.15
N TRP A 556 -3.72 -24.77 1.29
CA TRP A 556 -3.87 -24.63 -0.16
C TRP A 556 -4.79 -25.67 -0.84
N PRO A 557 -4.89 -26.94 -0.41
CA PRO A 557 -5.77 -27.91 -1.05
C PRO A 557 -7.26 -27.54 -0.93
N LEU A 558 -7.63 -26.78 0.11
CA LEU A 558 -9.01 -26.44 0.46
C LEU A 558 -9.52 -25.17 -0.26
N PHE A 559 -8.65 -24.41 -0.92
CA PHE A 559 -9.04 -23.23 -1.70
C PHE A 559 -9.45 -23.61 -3.12
N ARG A 560 -10.63 -23.18 -3.57
CA ARG A 560 -11.12 -23.46 -4.94
C ARG A 560 -10.63 -22.46 -5.99
N HIS A 561 -10.31 -21.23 -5.61
CA HIS A 561 -9.83 -20.19 -6.52
C HIS A 561 -8.44 -20.53 -7.07
N LYS A 562 -8.38 -21.02 -8.32
CA LYS A 562 -7.16 -21.61 -8.92
C LYS A 562 -5.93 -20.71 -8.91
N PRO A 563 -6.01 -19.40 -9.24
CA PRO A 563 -4.84 -18.53 -9.16
C PRO A 563 -4.26 -18.44 -7.75
N TRP A 564 -5.12 -18.32 -6.73
CA TRP A 564 -4.68 -18.24 -5.33
C TRP A 564 -4.17 -19.59 -4.81
N GLN A 565 -4.88 -20.67 -5.12
CA GLN A 565 -4.46 -22.04 -4.81
C GLN A 565 -3.04 -22.32 -5.33
N LYS A 566 -2.73 -21.89 -6.56
CA LYS A 566 -1.39 -22.01 -7.14
C LYS A 566 -0.34 -21.24 -6.33
N VAL A 567 -0.61 -19.97 -6.01
CA VAL A 567 0.29 -19.13 -5.19
C VAL A 567 0.57 -19.80 -3.84
N LEU A 568 -0.46 -20.31 -3.16
CA LEU A 568 -0.30 -20.98 -1.88
C LEU A 568 0.47 -22.30 -1.98
N LYS A 569 0.21 -23.10 -3.03
CA LYS A 569 0.96 -24.33 -3.29
C LYS A 569 2.45 -24.06 -3.53
N ASP A 570 2.76 -23.04 -4.34
CA ASP A 570 4.14 -22.64 -4.60
C ASP A 570 4.82 -22.10 -3.32
N THR A 571 4.06 -21.41 -2.47
CA THR A 571 4.52 -20.92 -1.16
C THR A 571 4.80 -22.08 -0.20
N TRP A 572 3.93 -23.08 -0.17
CA TRP A 572 4.09 -24.29 0.63
C TRP A 572 5.35 -25.07 0.21
N ALA A 573 5.60 -25.23 -1.09
CA ALA A 573 6.81 -25.88 -1.58
C ALA A 573 8.10 -25.13 -1.16
N LYS A 574 8.06 -23.80 -1.08
CA LYS A 574 9.18 -22.98 -0.59
C LYS A 574 9.38 -23.11 0.93
N LEU A 575 8.29 -23.22 1.70
CA LEU A 575 8.34 -23.57 3.13
C LEU A 575 8.98 -24.95 3.33
N GLU A 576 8.58 -25.95 2.56
CA GLU A 576 9.14 -27.31 2.59
C GLU A 576 10.64 -27.31 2.29
N LYS A 577 11.10 -26.45 1.38
CA LYS A 577 12.50 -26.30 1.01
C LYS A 577 13.34 -25.52 2.03
N GLY A 578 12.71 -24.71 2.87
CA GLY A 578 13.36 -23.86 3.87
C GLY A 578 13.66 -22.43 3.41
N ASP A 579 13.11 -22.00 2.27
CA ASP A 579 13.28 -20.63 1.75
C ASP A 579 12.62 -19.58 2.69
N TYR A 580 11.68 -20.02 3.53
CA TYR A 580 10.93 -19.19 4.48
C TYR A 580 11.10 -19.64 5.94
N ASP A 581 12.29 -20.14 6.29
CA ASP A 581 12.60 -20.57 7.67
C ASP A 581 12.52 -19.44 8.71
N TRP A 582 12.33 -18.18 8.30
CA TRP A 582 12.03 -17.07 9.19
C TRP A 582 10.59 -17.10 9.73
N ALA A 583 9.68 -17.82 9.05
CA ALA A 583 8.28 -17.89 9.46
C ALA A 583 8.12 -18.83 10.66
N HIS A 584 7.28 -18.44 11.62
CA HIS A 584 6.92 -19.24 12.78
C HIS A 584 6.27 -20.56 12.37
N LEU A 585 5.48 -20.55 11.29
CA LEU A 585 4.89 -21.75 10.74
C LEU A 585 5.96 -22.77 10.30
N ALA A 586 7.09 -22.33 9.75
CA ALA A 586 8.19 -23.22 9.40
C ALA A 586 8.77 -23.91 10.65
N MET A 587 8.88 -23.20 11.77
CA MET A 587 9.32 -23.77 13.07
C MET A 587 8.37 -24.86 13.58
N ASN A 588 7.06 -24.76 13.28
CA ASN A 588 6.10 -25.78 13.69
C ASN A 588 6.22 -27.08 12.86
N TYR A 589 6.44 -26.95 11.55
CA TYR A 589 6.51 -28.11 10.65
C TYR A 589 7.91 -28.74 10.58
N TRP A 590 8.97 -27.95 10.70
CA TRP A 590 10.37 -28.41 10.60
C TRP A 590 11.27 -27.84 11.72
N PRO A 591 10.97 -28.09 13.00
CA PRO A 591 11.65 -27.45 14.13
C PRO A 591 13.16 -27.74 14.16
N GLU A 592 13.59 -28.95 13.84
CA GLU A 592 15.02 -29.31 13.83
C GLU A 592 15.78 -28.49 12.79
N ARG A 593 15.27 -28.42 11.55
CA ARG A 593 15.90 -27.65 10.47
C ARG A 593 16.01 -26.17 10.83
N VAL A 594 14.92 -25.58 11.30
CA VAL A 594 14.89 -24.15 11.62
C VAL A 594 15.84 -23.83 12.78
N ARG A 595 15.87 -24.67 13.83
CA ARG A 595 16.79 -24.50 14.96
C ARG A 595 18.25 -24.61 14.56
N GLU A 596 18.60 -25.53 13.65
CA GLU A 596 19.97 -25.62 13.12
C GLU A 596 20.33 -24.37 12.32
N ASN A 597 19.42 -23.86 11.49
CA ASN A 597 19.64 -22.64 10.72
C ASN A 597 19.82 -21.39 11.63
N CYS A 598 19.12 -21.33 12.76
CA CYS A 598 19.30 -20.25 13.75
C CYS A 598 20.72 -20.16 14.33
N LYS A 599 21.48 -21.27 14.37
CA LYS A 599 22.87 -21.25 14.86
C LYS A 599 23.81 -20.41 14.00
N THR A 600 23.50 -20.26 12.71
CA THR A 600 24.37 -19.58 11.73
C THR A 600 23.72 -18.33 11.12
N ASP A 601 22.44 -18.09 11.40
CA ASP A 601 21.70 -16.92 10.93
C ASP A 601 21.10 -16.14 12.10
N LYS A 602 21.74 -15.02 12.44
CA LYS A 602 21.27 -14.12 13.50
C LYS A 602 19.87 -13.57 13.23
N SER A 603 19.52 -13.31 11.97
CA SER A 603 18.20 -12.80 11.60
C SER A 603 17.11 -13.84 11.83
N LEU A 604 17.39 -15.13 11.56
CA LEU A 604 16.47 -16.22 11.88
C LEU A 604 16.39 -16.45 13.39
N ALA A 605 17.53 -16.40 14.08
CA ALA A 605 17.56 -16.55 15.54
C ALA A 605 16.69 -15.50 16.23
N ILE A 606 16.76 -14.23 15.81
CA ILE A 606 15.91 -13.15 16.33
C ILE A 606 14.43 -13.39 16.02
N ALA A 607 14.11 -13.81 14.78
CA ALA A 607 12.72 -14.07 14.39
C ALA A 607 12.04 -15.13 15.28
N HIS A 608 12.81 -16.11 15.76
CA HIS A 608 12.32 -17.21 16.60
C HIS A 608 12.57 -17.05 18.09
N GLY A 609 13.19 -15.95 18.54
CA GLY A 609 13.59 -15.78 19.95
C GLY A 609 14.64 -16.79 20.42
N LEU A 610 15.55 -17.20 19.53
CA LEU A 610 16.61 -18.19 19.76
C LEU A 610 18.02 -17.57 19.63
N GLU A 611 18.17 -16.28 19.97
CA GLU A 611 19.44 -15.56 19.90
C GLU A 611 20.54 -16.20 20.76
N ASP A 612 20.16 -16.90 21.83
CA ASP A 612 21.06 -17.68 22.70
C ASP A 612 21.76 -18.84 21.98
N ARG A 613 21.18 -19.31 20.86
CA ARG A 613 21.72 -20.41 20.05
C ARG A 613 22.59 -19.95 18.89
N TYR A 614 22.62 -18.65 18.58
CA TYR A 614 23.41 -18.12 17.48
C TYR A 614 24.91 -18.14 17.82
N ILE A 615 25.72 -18.69 16.91
CA ILE A 615 27.17 -18.77 17.04
C ILE A 615 27.79 -17.68 16.16
N GLU A 616 28.40 -16.68 16.78
CA GLU A 616 29.03 -15.59 16.05
C GLU A 616 30.25 -16.10 15.26
N PRO A 617 30.30 -15.88 13.94
CA PRO A 617 31.41 -16.37 13.13
C PRO A 617 32.71 -15.65 13.48
N GLU A 618 33.84 -16.37 13.47
CA GLU A 618 35.14 -15.78 13.75
C GLU A 618 35.44 -14.58 12.84
N PRO A 619 36.01 -13.48 13.38
CA PRO A 619 36.29 -12.29 12.60
C PRO A 619 37.30 -12.60 11.50
N LYS A 620 36.90 -12.44 10.22
CA LYS A 620 37.81 -12.60 9.08
C LYS A 620 38.96 -11.58 9.21
N GLN A 621 40.19 -12.07 9.33
CA GLN A 621 41.39 -11.24 9.37
C GLN A 621 41.40 -10.25 8.18
N ARG A 622 41.50 -8.96 8.47
CA ARG A 622 41.62 -7.92 7.44
C ARG A 622 42.89 -8.16 6.63
N LYS A 623 42.77 -8.64 5.38
CA LYS A 623 43.90 -8.64 4.44
C LYS A 623 44.34 -7.19 4.23
N ALA A 624 45.55 -6.86 4.72
CA ALA A 624 46.16 -5.56 4.50
C ALA A 624 46.17 -5.25 3.00
N ARG A 625 45.55 -4.13 2.59
CA ARG A 625 45.67 -3.61 1.22
C ARG A 625 47.17 -3.39 0.96
N GLY A 626 47.76 -4.22 0.10
CA GLY A 626 49.15 -4.07 -0.31
C GLY A 626 49.38 -2.67 -0.87
N LYS A 627 50.26 -1.91 -0.21
CA LYS A 627 50.81 -0.65 -0.72
C LYS A 627 51.36 -0.95 -2.13
N LYS A 628 50.74 -0.41 -3.17
CA LYS A 628 51.38 -0.28 -4.49
C LYS A 628 52.65 0.53 -4.25
N LYS A 629 53.82 -0.12 -4.32
CA LYS A 629 55.10 0.57 -4.41
C LYS A 629 55.02 1.45 -5.66
N ALA A 630 55.16 2.75 -5.49
CA ALA A 630 55.53 3.63 -6.58
C ALA A 630 56.90 3.13 -7.09
N GLY A 631 56.91 2.53 -8.26
CA GLY A 631 58.15 2.29 -9.00
C GLY A 631 58.62 3.65 -9.51
N GLY A 632 59.64 4.20 -8.87
CA GLY A 632 60.56 5.07 -9.57
C GLY A 632 61.53 4.20 -10.34
N ASP A 633 61.80 4.57 -11.58
CA ASP A 633 63.10 4.32 -12.21
C ASP A 633 63.37 5.44 -13.22
N ALA A 634 64.55 6.03 -13.00
CA ALA A 634 65.50 6.71 -13.90
C ALA A 634 65.00 7.64 -15.00
#